data_AF-A0A6U3QWM9-F1
#
_entry.id   AF-A0A6U3QWM9-F1
#
_cell.length_a   1.000
_cell.length_b   1.000
_cell.length_c   1.000
_cell.angle_alpha   90.00
_cell.angle_beta   90.00
_cell.angle_gamma   90.00
#
_symmetry.space_group_name_H-M   'P 1'
#
loop_
_entity.id
_entity.type
_entity.pdbx_description
1 polymer ?
#
loop_
_entity_poly.entity_id
_entity_poly.type
_entity_poly.pdbx_seq_one_letter_code
_entity_poly.pdbx_strand_id
1 'polypeptide(L)'
;FALVDLDVRFNRLSGSLPTEISRLLNLVTFSCADNNLSGEFPSLSRLKKLQNLRAGNNKFSGQLPAFSTHPDLTTVDLSGNRFEGPIPPDFLGSTDASEPIYIDLTSNSIDGVVPGGLSRFDTLTLYLKDNRITGIDQSLCRQEKWNGGDVGAFDCDGILCPTGTWAPGVGRASKDGVQCEACEFSMTFGLSECSREAGLGLRGQSSVGALRVGAVTLISFFTALVVLGL
;
A
#
# COMPACT_ATOMS: atom_id res chain seq x y z
N PHE A 1 11.19 1.69 -29.52
CA PHE A 1 10.22 2.42 -28.67
C PHE A 1 10.46 1.98 -27.25
N ALA A 2 10.45 2.89 -26.29
CA ALA A 2 10.65 2.54 -24.89
C ALA A 2 9.30 2.65 -24.17
N LEU A 3 8.86 1.58 -23.52
CA LEU A 3 7.65 1.60 -22.71
C LEU A 3 7.84 2.51 -21.47
N VAL A 4 6.98 3.53 -21.35
CA VAL A 4 6.99 4.51 -20.26
C VAL A 4 5.82 4.31 -19.31
N ASP A 5 4.65 3.98 -19.86
CA ASP A 5 3.43 3.73 -19.10
C ASP A 5 2.91 2.33 -19.40
N LEU A 6 2.72 1.54 -18.35
CA LEU A 6 2.07 0.24 -18.43
C LEU A 6 0.85 0.24 -17.51
N ASP A 7 -0.33 0.26 -18.10
CA ASP A 7 -1.61 0.18 -17.39
C ASP A 7 -2.39 -1.05 -17.86
N VAL A 8 -2.59 -1.99 -16.94
CA VAL A 8 -3.38 -3.22 -17.16
C VAL A 8 -4.46 -3.39 -16.10
N ARG A 9 -4.92 -2.28 -15.50
CA ARG A 9 -5.97 -2.29 -14.48
C ARG A 9 -7.30 -2.84 -14.99
N PHE A 10 -8.17 -3.23 -14.05
CA PHE A 10 -9.55 -3.64 -14.31
C PHE A 10 -9.67 -4.80 -15.30
N ASN A 11 -8.75 -5.75 -15.17
CA ASN A 11 -8.73 -6.96 -15.98
C ASN A 11 -8.98 -8.19 -15.09
N ARG A 12 -8.93 -9.37 -15.69
CA ARG A 12 -9.01 -10.66 -14.99
C ARG A 12 -7.67 -11.37 -14.97
N LEU A 13 -6.58 -10.61 -15.01
CA LEU A 13 -5.22 -11.15 -14.98
C LEU A 13 -5.02 -11.96 -13.71
N SER A 14 -4.35 -13.11 -13.81
CA SER A 14 -4.14 -14.02 -12.69
C SER A 14 -2.78 -14.70 -12.77
N GLY A 15 -2.35 -15.29 -11.66
CA GLY A 15 -0.98 -15.79 -11.48
C GLY A 15 -0.05 -14.72 -10.92
N SER A 16 1.24 -15.02 -10.87
CA SER A 16 2.25 -14.11 -10.32
C SER A 16 2.70 -13.08 -11.33
N LEU A 17 3.02 -11.87 -10.86
CA LEU A 17 3.66 -10.85 -11.68
C LEU A 17 5.11 -11.29 -11.99
N PRO A 18 5.52 -11.41 -13.26
CA PRO A 18 6.84 -11.89 -13.65
C PRO A 18 7.93 -10.91 -13.24
N THR A 19 9.09 -11.44 -12.85
CA THR A 19 10.24 -10.63 -12.42
C THR A 19 10.84 -9.83 -13.58
N GLU A 20 10.56 -10.23 -14.82
CA GLU A 20 10.96 -9.55 -16.04
C GLU A 20 10.39 -8.14 -16.19
N ILE A 21 9.35 -7.76 -15.43
CA ILE A 21 8.87 -6.37 -15.33
C ILE A 21 10.03 -5.40 -15.02
N SER A 22 11.02 -5.85 -14.25
CA SER A 22 12.23 -5.08 -13.90
C SER A 22 13.15 -4.76 -15.09
N ARG A 23 12.89 -5.31 -16.28
CA ARG A 23 13.64 -5.01 -17.52
C ARG A 23 13.09 -3.78 -18.25
N LEU A 24 11.92 -3.29 -17.89
CA LEU A 24 11.27 -2.14 -18.52
C LEU A 24 11.83 -0.83 -17.94
N LEU A 25 13.11 -0.58 -18.14
CA LEU A 25 13.91 0.45 -17.44
C LEU A 25 13.42 1.89 -17.61
N ASN A 26 12.52 2.14 -18.57
CA ASN A 26 11.96 3.46 -18.85
C ASN A 26 10.57 3.68 -18.23
N LEU A 27 10.04 2.69 -17.49
CA LEU A 27 8.75 2.82 -16.81
C LEU A 27 8.75 3.99 -15.82
N VAL A 28 7.77 4.87 -16.02
CA VAL A 28 7.39 5.97 -15.13
C VAL A 28 6.11 5.62 -14.39
N THR A 29 5.15 5.00 -15.09
CA THR A 29 3.89 4.54 -14.51
C THR A 29 3.74 3.04 -14.69
N PHE A 30 3.50 2.33 -13.60
CA PHE A 30 3.10 0.94 -13.64
C PHE A 30 1.83 0.72 -12.83
N SER A 31 0.77 0.25 -13.49
CA SER A 31 -0.45 -0.13 -12.83
C SER A 31 -0.99 -1.49 -13.26
N CYS A 32 -1.25 -2.33 -12.26
CA CYS A 32 -1.88 -3.63 -12.40
C CYS A 32 -3.01 -3.85 -11.38
N ALA A 33 -3.51 -2.77 -10.78
CA ALA A 33 -4.58 -2.80 -9.79
C ALA A 33 -5.88 -3.45 -10.32
N ASP A 34 -6.73 -3.90 -9.41
CA ASP A 34 -8.05 -4.48 -9.74
C ASP A 34 -7.96 -5.67 -10.69
N ASN A 35 -7.19 -6.69 -10.27
CA ASN A 35 -6.99 -7.94 -10.98
C ASN A 35 -7.04 -9.13 -10.00
N ASN A 36 -6.72 -10.33 -10.47
CA ASN A 36 -6.60 -11.55 -9.66
C ASN A 36 -5.14 -12.01 -9.51
N LEU A 37 -4.17 -11.08 -9.56
CA LEU A 37 -2.75 -11.39 -9.41
C LEU A 37 -2.45 -11.90 -8.00
N SER A 38 -1.49 -12.81 -7.87
CA SER A 38 -1.19 -13.48 -6.60
C SER A 38 0.29 -13.79 -6.42
N GLY A 39 0.69 -14.24 -5.24
CA GLY A 39 2.09 -14.55 -4.93
C GLY A 39 2.86 -13.31 -4.51
N GLU A 40 4.18 -13.43 -4.42
CA GLU A 40 5.05 -12.31 -4.00
C GLU A 40 5.12 -11.21 -5.06
N PHE A 41 5.17 -9.97 -4.59
CA PHE A 41 5.37 -8.82 -5.45
C PHE A 41 6.85 -8.74 -5.87
N PRO A 42 7.17 -8.72 -7.17
CA PRO A 42 8.56 -8.76 -7.63
C PRO A 42 9.31 -7.47 -7.30
N SER A 43 10.63 -7.59 -7.12
CA SER A 43 11.48 -6.42 -6.93
C SER A 43 11.47 -5.51 -8.17
N LEU A 44 11.24 -4.22 -7.93
CA LEU A 44 11.28 -3.18 -8.96
C LEU A 44 12.54 -2.32 -8.90
N SER A 45 13.59 -2.76 -8.20
CA SER A 45 14.79 -1.96 -7.89
C SER A 45 15.51 -1.37 -9.11
N ARG A 46 15.32 -1.94 -10.30
CA ARG A 46 15.91 -1.45 -11.56
C ARG A 46 15.11 -0.32 -12.23
N LEU A 47 13.85 -0.12 -11.84
CA LEU A 47 12.94 0.85 -12.45
C LEU A 47 13.17 2.24 -11.85
N LYS A 48 14.33 2.84 -12.12
CA LYS A 48 14.77 4.09 -11.47
C LYS A 48 13.92 5.31 -11.78
N LYS A 49 13.17 5.28 -12.87
CA LYS A 49 12.29 6.37 -13.32
C LYS A 49 10.86 6.22 -12.81
N LEU A 50 10.56 5.17 -12.03
CA LEU A 50 9.21 4.89 -11.59
C LEU A 50 8.72 5.98 -10.63
N GLN A 51 7.61 6.61 -11.00
CA GLN A 51 6.95 7.66 -10.22
C GLN A 51 5.63 7.17 -9.63
N ASN A 52 4.89 6.37 -10.40
CA ASN A 52 3.54 5.93 -10.06
C ASN A 52 3.45 4.40 -10.06
N LEU A 53 3.23 3.81 -8.89
CA LEU A 53 2.96 2.39 -8.74
C LEU A 53 1.56 2.17 -8.17
N ARG A 54 0.72 1.43 -8.88
CA ARG A 54 -0.62 1.04 -8.40
C ARG A 54 -0.89 -0.44 -8.64
N ALA A 55 -0.86 -1.22 -7.57
CA ALA A 55 -1.10 -2.66 -7.56
C ALA A 55 -2.18 -3.08 -6.53
N GLY A 56 -3.01 -2.13 -6.10
CA GLY A 56 -4.10 -2.38 -5.16
C GLY A 56 -5.14 -3.38 -5.67
N ASN A 57 -5.97 -3.91 -4.77
CA ASN A 57 -7.06 -4.85 -5.06
C ASN A 57 -6.59 -6.07 -5.88
N ASN A 58 -5.63 -6.80 -5.34
CA ASN A 58 -5.13 -8.06 -5.88
C ASN A 58 -5.04 -9.09 -4.74
N LYS A 59 -4.26 -10.16 -4.93
CA LYS A 59 -4.00 -11.21 -3.93
C LYS A 59 -2.50 -11.36 -3.70
N PHE A 60 -1.72 -10.29 -3.87
CA PHE A 60 -0.29 -10.30 -3.58
C PHE A 60 -0.07 -10.60 -2.09
N SER A 61 0.97 -11.38 -1.80
CA SER A 61 1.29 -11.86 -0.44
C SER A 61 2.78 -11.75 -0.16
N GLY A 62 3.19 -12.08 1.06
CA GLY A 62 4.58 -11.94 1.52
C GLY A 62 4.87 -10.52 2.00
N GLN A 63 6.15 -10.18 2.11
CA GLN A 63 6.57 -8.88 2.64
C GLN A 63 6.37 -7.74 1.65
N LEU A 64 6.22 -6.52 2.19
CA LEU A 64 6.26 -5.31 1.37
C LEU A 64 7.62 -5.20 0.66
N PRO A 65 7.64 -4.89 -0.65
CA PRO A 65 8.88 -4.53 -1.33
C PRO A 65 9.39 -3.18 -0.78
N ALA A 66 10.71 -3.06 -0.60
CA ALA A 66 11.31 -1.75 -0.33
C ALA A 66 11.39 -0.93 -1.62
N PHE A 67 11.03 0.35 -1.54
CA PHE A 67 11.21 1.33 -2.61
C PHE A 67 12.41 2.26 -2.33
N SER A 68 13.38 1.76 -1.57
CA SER A 68 14.60 2.45 -1.15
C SER A 68 15.56 2.81 -2.29
N THR A 69 15.17 2.56 -3.54
CA THR A 69 16.00 2.77 -4.72
C THR A 69 15.28 3.51 -5.86
N HIS A 70 14.15 4.14 -5.55
CA HIS A 70 13.26 4.87 -6.46
C HIS A 70 13.23 6.37 -6.09
N PRO A 71 14.16 7.17 -6.63
CA PRO A 71 14.31 8.57 -6.25
C PRO A 71 13.09 9.43 -6.61
N ASP A 72 12.42 9.12 -7.71
CA ASP A 72 11.33 9.96 -8.27
C ASP A 72 9.92 9.46 -7.87
N LEU A 73 9.82 8.52 -6.92
CA LEU A 73 8.55 7.89 -6.57
C LEU A 73 7.62 8.86 -5.83
N THR A 74 6.39 9.02 -6.31
CA THR A 74 5.41 9.95 -5.71
C THR A 74 4.11 9.25 -5.32
N THR A 75 3.79 8.10 -5.92
CA THR A 75 2.57 7.34 -5.60
C THR A 75 2.88 5.85 -5.47
N VAL A 76 2.45 5.27 -4.34
CA VAL A 76 2.43 3.83 -4.09
C VAL A 76 1.05 3.43 -3.58
N ASP A 77 0.33 2.61 -4.33
CA ASP A 77 -0.91 1.98 -3.88
C ASP A 77 -0.77 0.46 -3.93
N LEU A 78 -0.72 -0.15 -2.74
CA LEU A 78 -0.68 -1.59 -2.53
C LEU A 78 -1.89 -2.06 -1.69
N SER A 79 -2.92 -1.22 -1.58
CA SER A 79 -4.10 -1.47 -0.75
C SER A 79 -4.86 -2.73 -1.17
N GLY A 80 -5.61 -3.35 -0.26
CA GLY A 80 -6.48 -4.49 -0.60
C GLY A 80 -5.71 -5.70 -1.15
N ASN A 81 -4.60 -6.06 -0.50
CA ASN A 81 -3.79 -7.23 -0.80
C ASN A 81 -3.65 -8.10 0.47
N ARG A 82 -2.65 -8.98 0.51
CA ARG A 82 -2.32 -9.86 1.63
C ARG A 82 -0.87 -9.69 2.06
N PHE A 83 -0.32 -8.48 1.91
CA PHE A 83 1.04 -8.18 2.39
C PHE A 83 1.11 -8.34 3.91
N GLU A 84 2.21 -8.89 4.41
CA GLU A 84 2.43 -9.18 5.83
C GLU A 84 3.84 -8.73 6.27
N GLY A 85 4.08 -8.79 7.58
CA GLY A 85 5.32 -8.30 8.17
C GLY A 85 5.39 -6.77 8.27
N PRO A 86 6.52 -6.23 8.73
CA PRO A 86 6.65 -4.81 9.01
C PRO A 86 6.89 -3.98 7.75
N ILE A 87 6.57 -2.68 7.82
CA ILE A 87 7.04 -1.69 6.86
C ILE A 87 8.58 -1.63 6.98
N PRO A 88 9.34 -1.82 5.89
CA PRO A 88 10.80 -1.73 5.93
C PRO A 88 11.27 -0.38 6.49
N PRO A 89 12.28 -0.32 7.38
CA PRO A 89 12.77 0.95 7.92
C PRO A 89 13.25 1.93 6.85
N ASP A 90 13.72 1.42 5.70
CA ASP A 90 14.18 2.16 4.54
C ASP A 90 13.14 2.24 3.41
N PHE A 91 11.85 2.01 3.68
CA PHE A 91 10.79 1.85 2.66
C PHE A 91 10.85 2.87 1.50
N LEU A 92 11.19 4.14 1.79
CA LEU A 92 11.41 5.22 0.81
C LEU A 92 12.81 5.88 0.96
N GLY A 93 13.83 5.10 1.28
CA GLY A 93 15.15 5.59 1.69
C GLY A 93 15.85 6.52 0.70
N SER A 94 15.66 6.32 -0.62
CA SER A 94 16.25 7.18 -1.66
C SER A 94 15.30 8.21 -2.25
N THR A 95 14.00 8.15 -1.92
CA THR A 95 12.98 8.98 -2.57
C THR A 95 13.21 10.44 -2.23
N ASP A 96 12.99 11.34 -3.18
CA ASP A 96 13.06 12.77 -2.96
C ASP A 96 12.01 13.19 -1.92
N ALA A 97 12.46 13.90 -0.90
CA ALA A 97 11.60 14.35 0.20
C ALA A 97 11.01 15.75 -0.01
N SER A 98 11.38 16.42 -1.11
CA SER A 98 10.88 17.75 -1.47
C SER A 98 9.49 17.72 -2.09
N GLU A 99 9.08 16.57 -2.65
CA GLU A 99 7.79 16.40 -3.30
C GLU A 99 6.77 15.70 -2.37
N PRO A 100 5.47 16.03 -2.46
CA PRO A 100 4.42 15.29 -1.78
C PRO A 100 4.34 13.84 -2.24
N ILE A 101 4.27 12.90 -1.29
CA ILE A 101 4.16 11.47 -1.58
C ILE A 101 2.80 10.96 -1.10
N TYR A 102 2.19 10.07 -1.89
CA TYR A 102 0.99 9.32 -1.54
C TYR A 102 1.31 7.83 -1.40
N ILE A 103 0.99 7.25 -0.24
CA ILE A 103 1.16 5.85 0.08
C ILE A 103 -0.15 5.29 0.63
N ASP A 104 -0.71 4.28 -0.03
CA ASP A 104 -1.85 3.53 0.45
C ASP A 104 -1.51 2.04 0.62
N LEU A 105 -1.55 1.61 1.88
CA LEU A 105 -1.29 0.25 2.32
C LEU A 105 -2.50 -0.35 3.05
N THR A 106 -3.65 0.31 2.96
CA THR A 106 -4.92 -0.07 3.60
C THR A 106 -5.30 -1.53 3.34
N SER A 107 -5.91 -2.18 4.32
CA SER A 107 -6.50 -3.53 4.15
C SER A 107 -5.48 -4.57 3.67
N ASN A 108 -4.42 -4.74 4.44
CA ASN A 108 -3.43 -5.80 4.30
C ASN A 108 -3.29 -6.54 5.66
N SER A 109 -2.20 -7.28 5.85
CA SER A 109 -1.83 -7.91 7.13
C SER A 109 -0.48 -7.38 7.64
N ILE A 110 -0.14 -6.14 7.30
CA ILE A 110 1.13 -5.48 7.70
C ILE A 110 1.13 -5.30 9.21
N ASP A 111 2.23 -5.66 9.86
CA ASP A 111 2.36 -5.63 11.32
C ASP A 111 3.51 -4.74 11.81
N GLY A 112 3.76 -4.77 13.12
CA GLY A 112 4.84 -4.02 13.72
C GLY A 112 4.56 -2.52 13.81
N VAL A 113 5.65 -1.74 13.81
CA VAL A 113 5.63 -0.30 14.08
C VAL A 113 5.81 0.49 12.79
N VAL A 114 5.05 1.56 12.60
CA VAL A 114 5.27 2.52 11.50
C VAL A 114 6.63 3.20 11.71
N PRO A 115 7.61 3.03 10.81
CA PRO A 115 9.00 3.39 11.09
C PRO A 115 9.26 4.90 11.03
N GLY A 116 10.03 5.42 11.99
CA GLY A 116 10.40 6.83 12.09
C GLY A 116 11.20 7.39 10.91
N GLY A 117 11.81 6.53 10.08
CA GLY A 117 12.54 6.94 8.86
C GLY A 117 11.68 7.72 7.87
N LEU A 118 10.36 7.59 7.95
CA LEU A 118 9.42 8.37 7.15
C LEU A 118 9.36 9.86 7.57
N SER A 119 9.80 10.23 8.78
CA SER A 119 9.79 11.63 9.29
C SER A 119 10.60 12.62 8.44
N ARG A 120 11.42 12.13 7.51
CA ARG A 120 12.17 12.96 6.56
C ARG A 120 11.29 13.67 5.52
N PHE A 121 10.04 13.24 5.33
CA PHE A 121 9.11 13.82 4.37
C PHE A 121 8.30 14.93 5.03
N ASP A 122 8.38 16.15 4.51
CA ASP A 122 7.56 17.27 5.01
C ASP A 122 6.07 17.05 4.73
N THR A 123 5.74 16.43 3.59
CA THR A 123 4.35 16.17 3.15
C THR A 123 4.20 14.74 2.69
N LEU A 124 3.54 13.92 3.51
CA LEU A 124 3.21 12.53 3.20
C LEU A 124 1.72 12.27 3.45
N THR A 125 1.05 11.64 2.48
CA THR A 125 -0.23 10.98 2.71
C THR A 125 0.06 9.50 2.90
N LEU A 126 -0.26 8.97 4.07
CA LEU A 126 -0.02 7.58 4.46
C LEU A 126 -1.31 6.98 5.02
N TYR A 127 -1.88 6.03 4.28
CA TYR A 127 -3.05 5.27 4.69
C TYR A 127 -2.68 3.82 5.03
N LEU A 128 -3.04 3.42 6.24
CA LEU A 128 -2.63 2.15 6.85
C LEU A 128 -3.77 1.40 7.54
N LYS A 129 -5.01 1.90 7.45
CA LYS A 129 -6.14 1.34 8.20
C LYS A 129 -6.36 -0.14 7.87
N ASP A 130 -6.98 -0.84 8.81
CA ASP A 130 -7.30 -2.26 8.68
C ASP A 130 -6.06 -3.13 8.37
N ASN A 131 -4.98 -2.90 9.13
CA ASN A 131 -3.77 -3.72 9.18
C ASN A 131 -3.56 -4.28 10.61
N ARG A 132 -2.39 -4.88 10.87
CA ARG A 132 -1.96 -5.43 12.16
C ARG A 132 -0.91 -4.54 12.86
N ILE A 133 -0.93 -3.25 12.58
CA ILE A 133 0.01 -2.28 13.16
C ILE A 133 -0.14 -2.26 14.69
N THR A 134 0.99 -2.38 15.39
CA THR A 134 1.05 -2.43 16.85
C THR A 134 1.61 -1.15 17.47
N GLY A 135 2.14 -0.24 16.64
CA GLY A 135 2.61 1.07 17.11
C GLY A 135 3.00 2.02 16.01
N ILE A 136 3.26 3.26 16.41
CA ILE A 136 3.73 4.35 15.55
C ILE A 136 4.98 4.94 16.19
N ASP A 137 6.04 5.13 15.41
CA ASP A 137 7.22 5.85 15.87
C ASP A 137 6.86 7.30 16.21
N GLN A 138 7.23 7.75 17.42
CA GLN A 138 6.82 9.04 17.97
C GLN A 138 7.36 10.24 17.16
N SER A 139 8.42 10.07 16.37
CA SER A 139 8.92 11.11 15.47
C SER A 139 7.93 11.49 14.37
N LEU A 140 6.96 10.60 14.05
CA LEU A 140 5.97 10.83 13.01
C LEU A 140 4.79 11.68 13.49
N CYS A 141 4.54 11.73 14.79
CA CYS A 141 3.32 12.31 15.34
C CYS A 141 3.29 13.84 15.34
N ARG A 142 4.35 14.51 14.88
CA ARG A 142 4.43 15.98 14.77
C ARG A 142 4.54 16.47 13.33
N GLN A 143 4.23 15.60 12.37
CA GLN A 143 4.36 15.93 10.96
C GLN A 143 3.17 16.78 10.50
N GLU A 144 3.28 18.10 10.65
CA GLU A 144 2.14 19.03 10.57
C GLU A 144 1.34 18.98 9.27
N LYS A 145 1.96 18.59 8.15
CA LYS A 145 1.32 18.54 6.83
C LYS A 145 0.87 17.14 6.42
N TRP A 146 1.16 16.11 7.21
CA TRP A 146 0.82 14.73 6.84
C TRP A 146 -0.68 14.49 6.85
N ASN A 147 -1.14 13.66 5.90
CA ASN A 147 -2.55 13.31 5.73
C ASN A 147 -3.46 14.56 5.63
N GLY A 148 -3.09 15.55 4.81
CA GLY A 148 -3.84 16.82 4.73
C GLY A 148 -3.71 17.69 5.98
N GLY A 149 -2.69 17.44 6.79
CA GLY A 149 -2.42 18.08 8.07
C GLY A 149 -3.24 17.54 9.24
N ASP A 150 -3.85 16.37 9.10
CA ASP A 150 -4.53 15.69 10.20
C ASP A 150 -3.55 15.31 11.32
N VAL A 151 -2.32 14.93 10.99
CA VAL A 151 -1.27 14.64 11.99
C VAL A 151 -0.92 15.89 12.79
N GLY A 152 -0.87 17.07 12.16
CA GLY A 152 -0.67 18.33 12.87
C GLY A 152 -1.82 18.73 13.81
N ALA A 153 -3.03 18.21 13.56
CA ALA A 153 -4.21 18.52 14.37
C ALA A 153 -4.48 17.49 15.48
N PHE A 154 -4.06 16.23 15.27
CA PHE A 154 -4.43 15.10 16.14
C PHE A 154 -3.23 14.22 16.52
N ASP A 155 -2.00 14.71 16.37
CA ASP A 155 -0.77 13.96 16.60
C ASP A 155 -0.77 12.59 15.89
N CYS A 156 -0.39 11.50 16.58
CA CYS A 156 -0.37 10.15 16.04
C CYS A 156 -1.76 9.67 15.59
N ASP A 157 -2.84 10.17 16.20
CA ASP A 157 -4.20 9.76 15.87
C ASP A 157 -4.59 10.20 14.45
N GLY A 158 -3.93 11.25 13.92
CA GLY A 158 -4.02 11.66 12.53
C GLY A 158 -3.38 10.68 11.54
N ILE A 159 -2.55 9.74 12.03
CA ILE A 159 -1.98 8.62 11.26
C ILE A 159 -2.89 7.39 11.39
N LEU A 160 -3.09 6.90 12.61
CA LEU A 160 -4.03 5.80 12.94
C LEU A 160 -4.54 5.97 14.37
N CYS A 161 -5.81 5.66 14.59
CA CYS A 161 -6.37 5.59 15.94
C CYS A 161 -5.68 4.51 16.78
N PRO A 162 -5.44 4.76 18.08
CA PRO A 162 -4.75 3.82 18.96
C PRO A 162 -5.57 2.55 19.23
N THR A 163 -4.92 1.54 19.80
CA THR A 163 -5.59 0.35 20.31
C THR A 163 -6.67 0.72 21.34
N GLY A 164 -7.71 -0.10 21.44
CA GLY A 164 -8.91 0.23 22.22
C GLY A 164 -9.80 1.30 21.59
N THR A 165 -9.44 1.82 20.40
CA THR A 165 -10.26 2.78 19.65
C THR A 165 -10.39 2.40 18.18
N TRP A 166 -11.30 3.07 17.48
CA TRP A 166 -11.54 2.94 16.04
C TRP A 166 -12.00 4.29 15.48
N ALA A 167 -11.99 4.44 14.15
CA ALA A 167 -12.59 5.60 13.50
C ALA A 167 -13.32 5.17 12.23
N PRO A 168 -14.60 5.53 12.06
CA PRO A 168 -15.43 5.00 10.98
C PRO A 168 -14.86 5.30 9.60
N GLY A 169 -14.67 4.25 8.80
CA GLY A 169 -14.26 4.34 7.40
C GLY A 169 -12.77 4.60 7.20
N VAL A 170 -12.16 5.51 7.98
CA VAL A 170 -10.78 5.99 7.76
C VAL A 170 -9.74 5.43 8.74
N GLY A 171 -10.14 4.92 9.90
CA GLY A 171 -9.21 4.33 10.89
C GLY A 171 -8.24 5.33 11.55
N ARG A 172 -8.51 6.64 11.45
CA ARG A 172 -7.70 7.72 12.02
C ARG A 172 -8.57 8.94 12.33
N ALA A 173 -8.12 9.81 13.21
CA ALA A 173 -8.74 11.12 13.40
C ALA A 173 -8.50 12.01 12.17
N SER A 174 -9.46 12.87 11.84
CA SER A 174 -9.40 13.74 10.66
C SER A 174 -10.17 15.04 10.87
N LYS A 175 -9.70 16.10 10.21
CA LYS A 175 -10.33 17.43 10.20
C LYS A 175 -11.73 17.43 9.59
N ASP A 176 -12.09 16.38 8.87
CA ASP A 176 -13.43 16.17 8.32
C ASP A 176 -14.46 15.73 9.40
N GLY A 177 -14.09 15.82 10.68
CA GLY A 177 -14.98 15.54 11.82
C GLY A 177 -14.93 14.10 12.31
N VAL A 178 -14.00 13.29 11.82
CA VAL A 178 -13.78 11.92 12.30
C VAL A 178 -12.84 11.93 13.49
N GLN A 179 -13.19 11.22 14.55
CA GLN A 179 -12.40 11.11 15.78
C GLN A 179 -12.23 9.63 16.15
N CYS A 180 -11.26 9.34 17.02
CA CYS A 180 -11.07 8.01 17.56
C CYS A 180 -12.09 7.75 18.67
N GLU A 181 -12.98 6.78 18.45
CA GLU A 181 -14.03 6.37 19.38
C GLU A 181 -13.64 5.06 20.07
N ALA A 182 -14.16 4.80 21.27
CA ALA A 182 -13.86 3.58 22.01
C ALA A 182 -14.32 2.32 21.24
N CYS A 183 -13.47 1.29 21.23
CA CYS A 183 -13.77 -0.03 20.68
C CYS A 183 -13.06 -1.13 21.49
N GLU A 184 -13.83 -1.90 22.24
CA GLU A 184 -13.30 -2.98 23.10
C GLU A 184 -12.65 -4.13 22.32
N PHE A 185 -12.92 -4.25 21.02
CA PHE A 185 -12.34 -5.26 20.15
C PHE A 185 -11.03 -4.80 19.49
N SER A 186 -10.64 -3.53 19.65
CA SER A 186 -9.48 -2.96 18.97
C SER A 186 -8.16 -3.42 19.61
N MET A 187 -7.47 -4.34 18.93
CA MET A 187 -6.17 -4.88 19.33
C MET A 187 -5.00 -4.30 18.53
N THR A 188 -5.29 -3.55 17.47
CA THR A 188 -4.32 -2.97 16.54
C THR A 188 -4.66 -1.51 16.27
N PHE A 189 -3.70 -0.75 15.76
CA PHE A 189 -3.93 0.63 15.36
C PHE A 189 -4.80 0.70 14.10
N GLY A 190 -5.73 1.65 14.10
CA GLY A 190 -6.47 2.11 12.94
C GLY A 190 -7.50 1.14 12.38
N LEU A 191 -8.32 0.54 13.24
CA LEU A 191 -9.56 -0.10 12.82
C LEU A 191 -10.53 0.92 12.22
N SER A 192 -11.07 0.58 11.04
CA SER A 192 -12.10 1.40 10.39
C SER A 192 -13.54 1.00 10.71
N GLU A 193 -13.71 -0.12 11.42
CA GLU A 193 -14.99 -0.64 11.90
C GLU A 193 -14.80 -1.30 13.27
N CYS A 194 -15.68 -1.01 14.23
CA CYS A 194 -15.66 -1.69 15.52
C CYS A 194 -16.52 -2.96 15.50
N SER A 195 -15.89 -4.09 15.21
CA SER A 195 -16.51 -5.41 15.31
C SER A 195 -15.51 -6.45 15.81
N ARG A 196 -16.03 -7.58 16.32
CA ARG A 196 -15.18 -8.67 16.79
C ARG A 196 -14.36 -9.28 15.66
N GLU A 197 -14.94 -9.38 14.47
CA GLU A 197 -14.28 -9.86 13.25
C GLU A 197 -13.17 -8.92 12.81
N ALA A 198 -13.42 -7.60 12.84
CA ALA A 198 -12.42 -6.59 12.52
C ALA A 198 -11.25 -6.62 13.53
N GLY A 199 -11.57 -6.67 14.82
CA GLY A 199 -10.58 -6.72 15.90
C GLY A 199 -9.69 -7.95 15.89
N LEU A 200 -10.21 -9.09 15.44
CA LEU A 200 -9.44 -10.33 15.28
C LEU A 200 -8.71 -10.43 13.92
N GLY A 201 -8.85 -9.42 13.04
CA GLY A 201 -8.30 -9.47 11.69
C GLY A 201 -8.86 -10.62 10.84
N LEU A 202 -10.08 -11.06 11.15
CA LEU A 202 -10.75 -12.22 10.54
C LEU A 202 -11.62 -11.85 9.34
N ARG A 203 -11.47 -10.65 8.76
CA ARG A 203 -12.28 -10.26 7.59
C ARG A 203 -12.18 -11.35 6.53
N GLY A 204 -13.30 -12.07 6.40
CA GLY A 204 -13.46 -13.20 5.52
C GLY A 204 -13.13 -12.76 4.11
N GLN A 205 -12.34 -13.58 3.44
CA GLN A 205 -12.44 -13.69 2.01
C GLN A 205 -13.91 -13.95 1.70
N SER A 206 -14.66 -12.92 1.32
CA SER A 206 -15.90 -13.11 0.60
C SER A 206 -15.50 -13.71 -0.75
N SER A 207 -15.32 -15.03 -0.74
CA SER A 207 -15.33 -15.88 -1.92
C SER A 207 -16.74 -15.84 -2.50
N VAL A 208 -17.10 -14.71 -3.11
CA VAL A 208 -18.13 -14.73 -4.13
C VAL A 208 -17.55 -15.62 -5.24
N GLY A 209 -18.11 -16.81 -5.39
CA GLY A 209 -17.74 -17.76 -6.43
C GLY A 209 -17.88 -17.09 -7.79
N ALA A 210 -16.77 -16.55 -8.31
CA ALA A 210 -16.71 -16.03 -9.66
C ALA A 210 -16.63 -17.21 -10.62
N LEU A 211 -17.68 -17.35 -11.44
CA LEU A 211 -17.72 -18.24 -12.59
C LEU A 211 -16.45 -18.05 -13.44
N ARG A 212 -15.65 -19.10 -13.60
CA ARG A 212 -14.45 -19.11 -14.43
C ARG A 212 -14.84 -18.93 -15.90
N VAL A 213 -14.84 -17.68 -16.37
CA VAL A 213 -14.80 -17.37 -17.81
C VAL A 213 -13.35 -17.00 -18.12
N GLY A 214 -12.74 -17.75 -19.05
CA GLY A 214 -11.30 -17.86 -19.31
C GLY A 214 -10.47 -16.62 -18.93
N ALA A 215 -9.64 -16.77 -17.89
CA ALA A 215 -8.62 -15.78 -17.57
C ALA A 215 -7.54 -15.80 -18.65
N VAL A 216 -7.13 -14.63 -19.14
CA VAL A 216 -5.89 -14.51 -19.92
C VAL A 216 -4.75 -14.76 -18.95
N THR A 217 -4.05 -15.88 -19.11
CA THR A 217 -2.90 -16.23 -18.28
C THR A 217 -1.76 -15.24 -18.52
N LEU A 218 -1.16 -14.72 -17.45
CA LEU A 218 -0.15 -13.66 -17.54
C LEU A 218 1.05 -13.98 -18.46
N ILE A 219 1.37 -15.27 -18.57
CA ILE A 219 2.48 -15.80 -19.36
C ILE A 219 2.35 -15.37 -20.83
N SER A 220 1.15 -15.16 -21.38
CA SER A 220 1.03 -14.72 -22.77
C SER A 220 1.30 -13.23 -22.96
N PHE A 221 0.92 -12.40 -21.99
CA PHE A 221 0.88 -10.93 -22.14
C PHE A 221 2.22 -10.27 -21.79
N PHE A 222 2.82 -10.62 -20.65
CA PHE A 222 4.10 -10.02 -20.23
C PHE A 222 5.30 -10.63 -20.95
N THR A 223 5.25 -11.92 -21.27
CA THR A 223 6.31 -12.54 -22.09
C THR A 223 6.31 -11.94 -23.48
N ALA A 224 5.15 -11.57 -24.06
CA ALA A 224 5.11 -10.83 -25.32
C ALA A 224 5.73 -9.43 -25.18
N LEU A 225 5.40 -8.66 -24.13
CA LEU A 225 6.00 -7.33 -23.89
C LEU A 225 7.52 -7.38 -23.70
N VAL A 226 8.01 -8.34 -22.90
CA VAL A 226 9.44 -8.47 -22.58
C VAL A 226 10.24 -9.09 -23.73
N VAL A 227 9.71 -10.09 -24.43
CA VAL A 227 10.38 -10.75 -25.56
C VAL A 227 10.43 -9.85 -26.79
N LEU A 228 9.47 -8.95 -26.98
CA LEU A 228 9.46 -8.01 -28.11
C LEU A 228 10.35 -6.78 -27.91
N GLY A 229 11.03 -6.64 -26.76
CA GLY A 229 12.00 -5.55 -26.54
C GLY A 229 11.39 -4.15 -26.62
N LEU A 230 10.11 -4.02 -26.23
CA LEU A 230 9.39 -2.75 -26.07
C LEU A 230 9.58 -2.19 -24.65
#